data_AF-A0A4R1W6B8-F1
#
_entry.id   AF-A0A4R1W6B8-F1
#
_cell.length_a   1.000
_cell.length_b   1.000
_cell.length_c   1.000
_cell.angle_alpha   90.00
_cell.angle_beta   90.00
_cell.angle_gamma   90.00
#
_symmetry.space_group_name_H-M   'P 1'
#
loop_
_entity.id
_entity.type
_entity.pdbx_description
1 polymer ?
#
loop_
_entity_poly.entity_id
_entity_poly.type
_entity_poly.pdbx_seq_one_letter_code
_entity_poly.pdbx_strand_id
1 'polypeptide(L)'
;MVMMTGSLAVRGTVVWLTPQQGGRVSGPPEPDYDYDYTATAYLPPRTAEDGQAGLALRRFAPGAWRSSAEGILVPGPGHRAQQVVPGGIVVVTEGVRPVGLFTLEEVHALAPDGTPVIERPAELDITGLTSIRPLGADELPPYRHSTAAARWSAHERTSTAHERTPTGTELHEPA
;
A
#
# COMPACT_ATOMS: atom_id res chain seq x y z
N MET A 1 7.32 -8.49 -0.57
CA MET A 1 6.49 -9.01 0.55
C MET A 1 7.40 -9.78 1.47
N VAL A 2 7.29 -9.59 2.79
CA VAL A 2 8.10 -10.29 3.80
C VAL A 2 7.17 -10.90 4.86
N MET A 3 7.45 -12.13 5.27
CA MET A 3 6.76 -12.78 6.39
C MET A 3 7.35 -12.32 7.71
N MET A 4 6.52 -11.81 8.61
CA MET A 4 6.92 -11.35 9.94
C MET A 4 7.01 -12.50 10.93
N THR A 5 8.05 -13.32 10.78
CA THR A 5 8.40 -14.41 11.73
C THR A 5 9.39 -13.95 12.80
N GLY A 6 10.06 -12.81 12.55
CA GLY A 6 10.95 -12.07 13.43
C GLY A 6 10.78 -10.56 13.21
N SER A 7 11.70 -9.76 13.74
CA SER A 7 11.65 -8.31 13.57
C SER A 7 11.92 -7.89 12.13
N LEU A 8 11.31 -6.79 11.69
CA LEU A 8 11.48 -6.22 10.36
C LEU A 8 11.99 -4.78 10.47
N ALA A 9 12.99 -4.43 9.66
CA ALA A 9 13.31 -3.04 9.38
C ALA A 9 12.32 -2.52 8.36
N VAL A 10 11.77 -1.33 8.62
CA VAL A 10 10.79 -0.69 7.76
C VAL A 10 11.16 0.76 7.53
N ARG A 11 10.85 1.25 6.34
CA ARG A 11 10.91 2.67 5.99
C ARG A 11 9.59 3.08 5.37
N GLY A 12 9.17 4.31 5.62
CA GLY A 12 7.90 4.77 5.12
C GLY A 12 7.56 6.19 5.53
N THR A 13 6.29 6.53 5.41
CA THR A 13 5.75 7.82 5.81
C THR A 13 4.81 7.64 7.00
N VAL A 14 5.09 8.35 8.10
CA VAL A 14 4.18 8.44 9.25
C VAL A 14 3.27 9.65 9.11
N VAL A 15 2.01 9.47 9.46
CA VAL A 15 1.01 10.52 9.60
C VAL A 15 0.39 10.41 10.99
N TRP A 16 0.53 11.45 11.81
CA TRP A 16 -0.07 11.50 13.13
C TRP A 16 -1.52 11.98 13.03
N LEU A 17 -2.42 11.34 13.76
CA LEU A 17 -3.83 11.71 13.77
C LEU A 17 -4.04 12.97 14.61
N THR A 18 -4.86 13.87 14.11
CA THR A 18 -5.28 15.05 14.89
C THR A 18 -6.21 14.64 16.03
N PRO A 19 -6.43 15.51 17.04
CA PRO A 19 -7.38 15.21 18.11
C PRO A 19 -8.78 14.88 17.60
N GLN A 20 -9.22 15.57 16.53
CA GLN A 20 -10.53 15.36 15.89
C GLN A 20 -10.63 14.00 15.18
N GLN A 21 -9.49 13.41 14.81
CA GLN A 21 -9.40 12.06 14.25
C GLN A 21 -9.19 10.99 15.33
N GLY A 22 -9.21 11.36 16.61
CA GLY A 22 -8.98 10.46 17.75
C GLY A 22 -7.52 10.33 18.19
N GLY A 23 -6.62 11.15 17.62
CA GLY A 23 -5.20 11.16 17.95
C GLY A 23 -4.85 11.95 19.21
N ARG A 24 -3.57 12.30 19.35
CA ARG A 24 -3.03 12.95 20.55
C ARG A 24 -3.49 14.40 20.64
N VAL A 25 -4.00 14.80 21.81
CA VAL A 25 -4.30 16.20 22.12
C VAL A 25 -3.02 17.05 22.16
N SER A 26 -1.89 16.45 22.54
CA SER A 26 -0.58 17.11 22.56
C SER A 26 -0.02 17.44 21.17
N GLY A 27 -0.63 16.93 20.08
CA GLY A 27 -0.03 16.94 18.76
C GLY A 27 0.94 15.78 18.51
N PRO A 28 1.67 15.80 17.37
CA PRO A 28 2.65 14.79 17.00
C PRO A 28 3.71 14.58 18.09
N PRO A 29 4.27 13.37 18.22
CA PRO A 29 5.40 13.15 19.10
C PRO A 29 6.60 14.05 18.74
N GLU A 30 7.29 14.51 19.78
CA GLU A 30 8.59 15.16 19.70
C GLU A 30 9.61 14.25 20.38
N PRO A 31 10.05 13.16 19.73
CA PRO A 31 11.10 12.34 20.31
C PRO A 31 12.38 13.17 20.39
N ASP A 32 13.06 13.07 21.53
CA ASP A 32 14.44 13.53 21.63
C ASP A 32 15.29 12.79 20.59
N TYR A 33 16.25 13.48 19.96
CA TYR A 33 17.07 12.91 18.87
C TYR A 33 17.79 11.60 19.23
N ASP A 34 17.98 11.33 20.52
CA ASP A 34 18.65 10.14 21.04
C ASP A 34 17.71 8.96 21.31
N TYR A 35 16.40 9.14 21.17
CA TYR A 35 15.41 8.11 21.51
C TYR A 35 14.46 7.79 20.35
N ASP A 36 14.24 6.50 20.13
CA ASP A 36 13.17 6.03 19.25
C ASP A 36 11.80 6.27 19.91
N TYR A 37 10.83 6.72 19.12
CA TYR A 37 9.44 6.70 19.55
C TYR A 37 8.94 5.25 19.53
N THR A 38 8.64 4.71 20.71
CA THR A 38 8.15 3.34 20.85
C THR A 38 6.66 3.32 21.13
N ALA A 39 5.95 2.43 20.43
CA ALA A 39 4.50 2.30 20.50
C ALA A 39 4.05 0.86 20.23
N THR A 40 2.79 0.58 20.53
CA THR A 40 2.12 -0.59 19.96
C THR A 40 1.63 -0.25 18.56
N ALA A 41 1.38 -1.27 17.75
CA ALA A 41 0.79 -1.10 16.44
C ALA A 41 0.02 -2.35 16.05
N TYR A 42 -0.81 -2.27 15.02
CA TYR A 42 -1.37 -3.45 14.36
C TYR A 42 -1.34 -3.26 12.84
N LEU A 43 -1.33 -4.36 12.11
CA LEU A 43 -1.45 -4.33 10.65
C LEU A 43 -2.80 -4.95 10.26
N PRO A 44 -3.67 -4.20 9.54
CA PRO A 44 -4.91 -4.75 9.02
C PRO A 44 -4.68 -6.06 8.24
N PRO A 45 -5.62 -7.02 8.30
CA PRO A 45 -6.95 -6.93 8.91
C PRO A 45 -6.98 -7.13 10.43
N ARG A 46 -5.82 -7.22 11.12
CA ARG A 46 -5.79 -7.25 12.59
C ARG A 46 -6.28 -5.92 13.17
N THR A 47 -6.65 -5.99 14.44
CA THR A 47 -7.15 -4.90 15.26
C THR A 47 -6.25 -4.68 16.47
N ALA A 48 -6.51 -3.61 17.23
CA ALA A 48 -5.71 -3.31 18.41
C ALA A 48 -5.92 -4.34 19.53
N GLU A 49 -7.01 -5.08 19.51
CA GLU A 49 -7.43 -6.04 20.52
C GLU A 49 -6.87 -7.46 20.26
N ASP A 50 -6.74 -7.85 18.98
CA ASP A 50 -6.48 -9.23 18.57
C ASP A 50 -5.14 -9.45 17.84
N GLY A 51 -4.35 -8.40 17.62
CA GLY A 51 -3.08 -8.52 16.91
C GLY A 51 -2.19 -7.29 17.03
N GLN A 52 -1.49 -7.17 18.15
CA GLN A 52 -0.49 -6.12 18.35
C GLN A 52 0.91 -6.57 17.93
N ALA A 53 1.63 -5.64 17.31
CA ALA A 53 3.06 -5.64 17.10
C ALA A 53 3.69 -4.50 17.92
N GLY A 54 4.95 -4.65 18.28
CA GLY A 54 5.77 -3.53 18.72
C GLY A 54 6.22 -2.70 17.52
N LEU A 55 6.27 -1.38 17.68
CA LEU A 55 6.82 -0.47 16.69
C LEU A 55 7.78 0.51 17.37
N ALA A 56 8.99 0.61 16.84
CA ALA A 56 9.91 1.70 17.14
C ALA A 56 10.07 2.56 15.88
N LEU A 57 9.85 3.88 15.99
CA LEU A 57 10.03 4.85 14.92
C LEU A 57 11.14 5.84 15.25
N ARG A 58 11.90 6.21 14.23
CA ARG A 58 13.01 7.17 14.32
C ARG A 58 13.11 8.03 13.06
N ARG A 59 13.95 9.07 13.15
CA ARG A 59 14.25 9.97 12.01
C ARG A 59 13.04 10.63 11.36
N PHE A 60 11.91 10.71 12.07
CA PHE A 60 10.77 11.52 11.67
C PHE A 60 10.93 12.94 12.19
N ALA A 61 10.35 13.91 11.49
CA ALA A 61 10.49 15.31 11.86
C ALA A 61 9.69 15.59 13.15
N PRO A 62 10.33 16.02 14.25
CA PRO A 62 9.63 16.32 15.50
C PRO A 62 8.53 17.36 15.29
N GLY A 63 7.35 17.14 15.87
CA GLY A 63 6.21 18.05 15.76
C GLY A 63 5.53 18.08 14.37
N ALA A 64 6.08 17.40 13.35
CA ALA A 64 5.48 17.35 12.03
C ALA A 64 4.35 16.32 11.97
N TRP A 65 3.17 16.73 11.51
CA TRP A 65 2.01 15.84 11.32
C TRP A 65 2.24 14.73 10.30
N ARG A 66 3.14 14.96 9.35
CA ARG A 66 3.54 13.99 8.33
C ARG A 66 5.02 14.10 8.08
N SER A 67 5.73 12.98 8.08
CA SER A 67 7.14 12.93 7.70
C SER A 67 7.57 11.51 7.33
N SER A 68 8.70 11.40 6.64
CA SER A 68 9.38 10.10 6.46
C SER A 68 9.84 9.59 7.82
N ALA A 69 9.83 8.28 8.04
CA ALA A 69 10.32 7.65 9.25
C ALA A 69 11.03 6.33 8.97
N GLU A 70 12.12 6.12 9.71
CA GLU A 70 12.79 4.86 10.02
C GLU A 70 11.99 4.02 11.02
N GLY A 71 11.95 2.69 10.93
CA GLY A 71 11.39 1.91 12.02
C GLY A 71 11.78 0.44 12.11
N ILE A 72 11.45 -0.14 13.26
CA ILE A 72 11.53 -1.57 13.53
C ILE A 72 10.15 -2.06 13.95
N LEU A 73 9.63 -3.03 13.21
CA LEU A 73 8.42 -3.78 13.58
C LEU A 73 8.83 -5.06 14.30
N VAL A 74 8.23 -5.32 15.46
CA VAL A 74 8.51 -6.49 16.30
C VAL A 74 7.24 -7.32 16.47
N PRO A 75 7.26 -8.64 16.16
CA PRO A 75 6.04 -9.45 16.20
C PRO A 75 5.56 -9.64 17.64
N GLY A 76 4.25 -9.52 17.85
CA GLY A 76 3.64 -9.81 19.13
C GLY A 76 3.75 -11.30 19.51
N PRO A 77 3.66 -11.63 20.82
CA PRO A 77 3.64 -13.02 21.27
C PRO A 77 2.52 -13.81 20.59
N GLY A 78 2.81 -14.98 20.04
CA GLY A 78 1.83 -15.82 19.34
C GLY A 78 1.41 -15.38 17.94
N HIS A 79 1.88 -14.23 17.44
CA HIS A 79 1.47 -13.64 16.16
C HIS A 79 2.51 -13.80 15.04
N ARG A 80 3.07 -15.02 14.90
CA ARG A 80 4.30 -15.26 14.10
C ARG A 80 4.11 -15.51 12.59
N ALA A 81 3.03 -15.05 11.98
CA ALA A 81 2.83 -15.25 10.53
C ALA A 81 2.01 -14.12 9.89
N GLN A 82 2.43 -12.87 10.10
CA GLN A 82 1.81 -11.74 9.44
C GLN A 82 2.56 -11.36 8.17
N GLN A 83 1.83 -11.20 7.07
CA GLN A 83 2.40 -10.67 5.82
C GLN A 83 2.56 -9.16 5.92
N VAL A 84 3.76 -8.67 5.62
CA VAL A 84 4.07 -7.24 5.59
C VAL A 84 4.56 -6.88 4.19
N VAL A 85 3.94 -5.87 3.61
CA VAL A 85 4.17 -5.46 2.22
C VAL A 85 4.41 -3.95 2.14
N PRO A 86 5.35 -3.50 1.29
CA PRO A 86 5.34 -2.13 0.80
C PRO A 86 3.96 -1.74 0.26
N GLY A 87 3.55 -0.50 0.52
CA GLY A 87 2.19 0.02 0.29
C GLY A 87 1.20 -0.33 1.41
N GLY A 88 1.54 -1.25 2.31
CA GLY A 88 0.72 -1.60 3.47
C GLY A 88 0.68 -0.47 4.51
N ILE A 89 -0.35 -0.50 5.35
CA ILE A 89 -0.51 0.45 6.46
C ILE A 89 -0.30 -0.28 7.78
N VAL A 90 0.54 0.30 8.62
CA VAL A 90 0.66 -0.04 10.03
C VAL A 90 -0.10 1.03 10.82
N VAL A 91 -1.07 0.63 11.63
CA VAL A 91 -1.78 1.55 12.52
C VAL A 91 -0.99 1.66 13.81
N VAL A 92 -0.49 2.86 14.11
CA VAL A 92 0.26 3.16 15.33
C VAL A 92 -0.72 3.43 16.46
N THR A 93 -0.53 2.78 17.59
CA THR A 93 -1.45 2.84 18.74
C THR A 93 -0.74 3.18 20.04
N GLU A 94 -1.45 3.86 20.93
CA GLU A 94 -1.10 3.98 22.35
C GLU A 94 -2.15 3.22 23.15
N GLY A 95 -1.77 2.04 23.68
CA GLY A 95 -2.73 1.06 24.16
C GLY A 95 -3.56 0.53 22.98
N VAL A 96 -4.89 0.69 23.05
CA VAL A 96 -5.82 0.32 21.95
C VAL A 96 -6.20 1.50 21.05
N ARG A 97 -5.79 2.73 21.40
CA ARG A 97 -6.20 3.94 20.69
C ARG A 97 -5.28 4.18 19.48
N PRO A 98 -5.80 4.28 18.25
CA PRO A 98 -5.03 4.75 17.10
C PRO A 98 -4.54 6.18 17.30
N VAL A 99 -3.26 6.43 17.07
CA VAL A 99 -2.63 7.76 17.16
C VAL A 99 -1.91 8.16 15.89
N GLY A 100 -1.66 7.23 14.98
CA GLY A 100 -1.00 7.49 13.71
C GLY A 100 -1.17 6.36 12.72
N LEU A 101 -0.83 6.65 11.48
CA LEU A 101 -0.77 5.71 10.37
C LEU A 101 0.65 5.75 9.80
N PHE A 102 1.25 4.59 9.59
CA PHE A 102 2.55 4.46 8.96
C PHE A 102 2.41 3.66 7.67
N THR A 103 2.62 4.34 6.55
CA THR A 103 2.57 3.72 5.21
C THR A 103 3.95 3.17 4.88
N LEU A 104 4.03 1.87 4.66
CA LEU A 104 5.27 1.17 4.38
C LEU A 104 5.74 1.45 2.95
N GLU A 105 7.01 1.82 2.78
CA GLU A 105 7.67 1.98 1.49
C GLU A 105 8.71 0.88 1.28
N GLU A 106 9.45 0.51 2.32
CA GLU A 106 10.43 -0.58 2.31
C GLU A 106 10.24 -1.48 3.53
N VAL A 107 10.50 -2.77 3.34
CA VAL A 107 10.36 -3.80 4.38
C VAL A 107 11.49 -4.81 4.18
N HIS A 108 12.30 -5.02 5.21
CA HIS A 108 13.41 -5.96 5.22
C HIS A 108 13.35 -6.81 6.49
N ALA A 109 13.61 -8.12 6.37
CA ALA A 109 13.78 -8.96 7.54
C ALA A 109 15.04 -8.54 8.31
N LEU A 110 15.00 -8.59 9.64
CA LEU A 110 16.19 -8.40 10.46
C LEU A 110 16.78 -9.76 10.84
N ALA A 111 18.11 -9.86 10.75
CA ALA A 111 18.87 -10.93 11.35
C ALA A 111 18.85 -10.80 12.89
N PRO A 112 19.21 -11.87 13.64
CA PRO A 112 19.23 -11.82 15.11
C PRO A 112 20.16 -10.74 15.70
N ASP A 113 21.16 -10.29 14.94
CA ASP A 113 22.08 -9.21 15.30
C ASP A 113 21.53 -7.80 15.00
N GLY A 114 20.31 -7.70 14.47
CA GLY A 114 19.65 -6.44 14.13
C GLY A 114 20.02 -5.87 12.75
N THR A 115 20.82 -6.58 11.95
CA THR A 115 21.16 -6.14 10.59
C THR A 115 20.05 -6.50 9.59
N PRO A 116 19.75 -5.63 8.60
CA PRO A 116 18.78 -5.96 7.57
C PRO A 116 19.32 -7.05 6.65
N VAL A 117 18.55 -8.14 6.55
CA VAL A 117 18.76 -9.19 5.55
C VAL A 117 18.22 -8.67 4.23
N ILE A 118 19.14 -8.18 3.41
CA ILE A 118 18.84 -7.82 2.02
C ILE A 118 18.86 -9.13 1.23
N GLU A 119 17.70 -9.74 1.06
CA GLU A 119 17.54 -10.77 0.02
C GLU A 119 17.78 -10.08 -1.32
N ARG A 120 18.99 -10.24 -1.84
CA ARG A 120 19.28 -9.90 -3.22
C ARG A 120 18.30 -10.74 -4.04
N PRO A 121 17.47 -10.13 -4.93
CA PRO A 121 16.65 -10.93 -5.82
C PRO A 121 17.59 -11.92 -6.47
N ALA A 122 17.28 -13.22 -6.36
CA ALA A 122 18.00 -14.22 -7.12
C ALA A 122 18.05 -13.65 -8.54
N GLU A 123 19.27 -13.38 -9.01
CA GLU A 123 19.50 -13.12 -10.42
C GLU A 123 18.77 -14.26 -11.09
N LEU A 124 17.66 -13.94 -11.76
CA LEU A 124 16.92 -14.95 -12.49
C LEU A 124 17.92 -15.39 -13.53
N ASP A 125 18.60 -16.48 -13.23
CA ASP A 125 19.46 -17.19 -14.15
C ASP A 125 18.46 -17.80 -15.14
N ILE A 126 17.98 -16.95 -16.06
CA ILE A 126 17.18 -17.35 -17.19
C ILE A 126 18.13 -18.16 -18.05
N THR A 127 18.29 -19.42 -17.64
CA THR A 127 18.96 -20.49 -18.34
C THR A 127 18.17 -20.73 -19.62
N GLY A 128 18.39 -19.87 -20.60
CA GLY A 128 17.63 -19.85 -21.85
C GLY A 128 17.73 -18.58 -22.69
N LEU A 129 18.11 -17.42 -22.14
CA LEU A 129 18.41 -16.26 -23.00
C LEU A 129 19.85 -16.36 -23.51
N THR A 130 19.96 -16.94 -24.69
CA THR A 130 21.14 -16.80 -25.55
C THR A 130 21.52 -15.32 -25.63
N SER A 131 22.82 -15.07 -25.42
CA SER A 131 23.51 -13.83 -25.77
C SER A 131 22.84 -13.15 -26.97
N ILE A 132 22.27 -11.96 -26.76
CA ILE A 132 21.90 -11.08 -27.86
C ILE A 132 23.23 -10.62 -28.47
N ARG A 133 23.73 -11.41 -29.43
CA ARG A 133 24.71 -10.92 -30.39
C ARG A 133 24.09 -9.68 -31.02
N PRO A 134 24.78 -8.52 -31.08
CA PRO A 134 24.27 -7.39 -31.81
C PRO A 134 24.06 -7.85 -33.26
N LEU A 135 22.80 -7.92 -33.70
CA LEU A 135 22.48 -8.08 -35.12
C LEU A 135 23.13 -6.88 -35.82
N GLY A 136 24.00 -7.16 -36.79
CA GLY A 136 24.52 -6.12 -37.67
C GLY A 136 23.35 -5.38 -38.33
N ALA A 137 23.55 -4.11 -38.62
CA ALA A 137 22.51 -3.22 -39.14
C ALA A 137 21.81 -3.70 -40.43
N ASP A 138 22.33 -4.75 -41.08
CA ASP A 138 21.85 -5.32 -42.34
C ASP A 138 20.87 -6.50 -42.19
N GLU A 139 20.57 -7.00 -40.97
CA GLU A 139 19.69 -8.16 -40.75
C GLU A 139 18.38 -7.84 -40.00
N LEU A 140 17.92 -6.58 -40.01
CA LEU A 140 16.59 -6.26 -39.48
C LEU A 140 15.49 -6.58 -40.51
N PRO A 141 14.57 -7.54 -40.25
CA PRO A 141 13.40 -7.71 -41.09
C PRO A 141 12.57 -6.40 -41.07
N PRO A 142 11.93 -6.02 -42.20
CA PRO A 142 11.27 -4.73 -42.32
C PRO A 142 10.19 -4.58 -41.26
N TYR A 143 10.25 -3.45 -40.57
CA TYR A 143 9.34 -3.06 -39.50
C TYR A 143 7.88 -3.16 -39.98
N ARG A 144 7.12 -4.11 -39.43
CA ARG A 144 5.66 -4.18 -39.59
C ARG A 144 5.01 -3.40 -38.45
N HIS A 145 4.40 -2.25 -38.78
CA HIS A 145 3.48 -1.58 -37.85
C HIS A 145 2.30 -2.51 -37.52
N SER A 146 2.12 -2.86 -36.24
CA SER A 146 0.92 -3.50 -35.73
C SER A 146 -0.22 -2.47 -35.65
N THR A 147 -1.24 -2.60 -36.49
CA THR A 147 -2.45 -1.75 -36.47
C THR A 147 -3.52 -2.28 -35.49
N ALA A 148 -3.13 -2.64 -34.27
CA ALA A 148 -4.05 -3.11 -33.25
C ALA A 148 -4.64 -1.93 -32.45
N ALA A 149 -5.39 -1.06 -33.13
CA ALA A 149 -6.19 -0.01 -32.51
C ALA A 149 -7.58 0.02 -33.15
N ALA A 150 -8.39 -1.00 -32.88
CA ALA A 150 -9.81 -1.01 -33.23
C ALA A 150 -10.56 -2.11 -32.45
N ARG A 151 -10.80 -1.94 -31.15
CA ARG A 151 -11.78 -2.78 -30.41
C ARG A 151 -12.58 -2.06 -29.33
N TRP A 152 -12.69 -0.73 -29.38
CA TRP A 152 -13.63 0.00 -28.53
C TRP A 152 -14.69 0.64 -29.42
N SER A 153 -15.65 -0.18 -29.85
CA SER A 153 -16.90 0.31 -30.44
C SER A 153 -17.93 0.36 -29.33
N ALA A 154 -18.36 1.59 -29.00
CA ALA A 154 -19.48 1.88 -28.13
C ALA A 154 -20.71 1.04 -28.54
N HIS A 155 -21.37 0.43 -27.57
CA HIS A 155 -22.74 -0.04 -27.74
C HIS A 155 -23.67 1.17 -27.58
N GLU A 156 -23.74 1.98 -28.62
CA GLU A 156 -24.83 2.92 -28.83
C GLU A 156 -26.10 2.09 -29.05
N ARG A 157 -26.99 2.09 -28.07
CA ARG A 157 -28.34 1.52 -28.21
C ARG A 157 -29.31 2.68 -28.45
N THR A 158 -29.66 2.91 -29.71
CA THR A 158 -30.81 3.69 -30.19
C THR A 158 -30.98 3.25 -31.65
N SER A 159 -32.12 2.92 -32.24
CA SER A 159 -33.53 2.75 -31.90
C SER A 159 -34.18 2.28 -33.22
N THR A 160 -35.18 1.40 -33.20
CA THR A 160 -36.24 1.35 -34.23
C THR A 160 -37.47 0.69 -33.59
N ALA A 161 -38.45 1.46 -33.12
CA ALA A 161 -39.60 1.94 -33.88
C ALA A 161 -40.52 0.81 -34.36
N HIS A 162 -41.66 0.64 -33.66
CA HIS A 162 -42.89 0.29 -34.34
C HIS A 162 -44.06 1.14 -33.81
N GLU A 163 -44.58 1.88 -34.76
CA GLU A 163 -45.63 2.87 -34.78
C GLU A 163 -47.00 2.28 -34.41
N ARG A 164 -47.83 3.06 -33.69
CA ARG A 164 -49.27 3.17 -33.96
C ARG A 164 -49.87 4.39 -33.23
N THR A 165 -50.50 5.25 -34.04
CA THR A 165 -51.02 6.60 -33.79
C THR A 165 -52.46 6.56 -33.18
N PRO A 166 -53.20 7.68 -32.99
CA PRO A 166 -53.71 8.08 -31.67
C PRO A 166 -55.25 8.06 -31.57
N THR A 167 -55.79 8.11 -30.35
CA THR A 167 -57.19 8.53 -30.06
C THR A 167 -57.14 9.07 -28.63
N GLY A 168 -57.29 10.38 -28.38
CA GLY A 168 -58.57 11.03 -28.00
C GLY A 168 -59.19 10.35 -26.77
N THR A 169 -59.53 10.95 -25.63
CA THR A 169 -59.90 12.33 -25.24
C THR A 169 -60.13 12.29 -23.70
N GLU A 170 -59.96 13.43 -22.99
CA GLU A 170 -60.60 13.80 -21.70
C GLU A 170 -60.12 13.14 -20.38
N LEU A 171 -59.51 13.92 -19.47
CA LEU A 171 -60.12 14.67 -18.34
C LEU A 171 -60.77 13.77 -17.28
N HIS A 172 -60.17 13.67 -16.08
CA HIS A 172 -60.73 14.18 -14.81
C HIS A 172 -59.84 13.78 -13.61
N GLU A 173 -59.42 14.78 -12.81
CA GLU A 173 -59.08 14.63 -11.38
C GLU A 173 -60.33 14.15 -10.61
N PRO A 174 -60.17 13.47 -9.46
CA PRO A 174 -60.65 14.19 -8.26
C PRO A 174 -59.93 13.88 -6.94
N ALA A 175 -59.93 14.95 -6.13
CA ALA A 175 -60.08 15.07 -4.67
C ALA A 175 -58.92 14.66 -3.75
#